data_AF-A0A3M7SE61-F1
#
_entry.id   AF-A0A3M7SE61-F1
#
_cell.length_a   1.000
_cell.length_b   1.000
_cell.length_c   1.000
_cell.angle_alpha   90.00
_cell.angle_beta   90.00
_cell.angle_gamma   90.00
#
_symmetry.space_group_name_H-M   'P 1'
#
loop_
_entity.id
_entity.type
_entity.pdbx_description
1 polymer ?
#
loop_
_entity_poly.entity_id
_entity_poly.type
_entity_poly.pdbx_seq_one_letter_code
_entity_poly.pdbx_strand_id
1 'polypeptide(L)'
;KVFVKSDKKFRRVDLLFKQILTIDGNGFECSKQKIMIDAYVNLFGSRSSSKSIHKVEIGKKECENMVSLDKLIQDKINEINDLKNQNIKLIDQAHLQKNLADQLKEDQHKFEQEIHNLRCLEKHNDDLDQQFFSLEKQCQEYKFLADQYFNQINEFEIRTSKLIDLSDSNIKITNDLLIKISNLEQKSHSDEFIISNQKIEIESFNRRISLLESKSQDVFENNLTDCSLRNGLIINSTKSTKCGVLGCNGLGNINPTLHRHNR
;
A
#
# COMPACT_ATOMS: atom_id res chain seq x y z
N LYS A 1 24.76 -50.28 -65.92
CA LYS A 1 25.80 -49.53 -66.66
C LYS A 1 26.38 -50.47 -67.70
N VAL A 2 26.33 -50.12 -68.99
CA VAL A 2 26.85 -50.97 -70.07
C VAL A 2 28.02 -50.23 -70.72
N PHE A 3 29.21 -50.83 -70.71
CA PHE A 3 30.39 -50.32 -71.40
C PHE A 3 30.55 -51.14 -72.68
N VAL A 4 30.39 -50.51 -73.84
CA VAL A 4 30.58 -51.15 -75.15
C VAL A 4 31.90 -50.65 -75.72
N LYS A 5 32.85 -51.56 -75.95
CA LYS A 5 34.16 -51.25 -76.53
C LYS A 5 34.07 -51.38 -78.05
N SER A 6 33.88 -50.26 -78.74
CA SER A 6 34.05 -50.17 -80.19
C SER A 6 35.04 -49.04 -80.48
N ASP A 7 36.15 -49.36 -81.16
CA ASP A 7 37.15 -48.43 -81.68
C ASP A 7 37.60 -47.30 -80.74
N LYS A 8 38.52 -47.62 -79.83
CA LYS A 8 39.39 -46.63 -79.16
C LYS A 8 38.66 -45.50 -78.38
N LYS A 9 37.38 -45.69 -78.04
CA LYS A 9 36.56 -44.74 -77.25
C LYS A 9 35.86 -45.48 -76.11
N PHE A 10 35.82 -44.85 -74.93
CA PHE A 10 35.00 -45.33 -73.83
C PHE A 10 33.59 -44.71 -73.96
N ARG A 11 32.59 -45.54 -74.26
CA ARG A 11 31.18 -45.14 -74.30
C ARG A 11 30.51 -45.46 -72.98
N ARG A 12 29.87 -44.45 -72.37
CA ARG A 12 28.93 -44.61 -71.27
C ARG A 12 27.54 -44.26 -71.78
N VAL A 13 26.60 -45.18 -71.59
CA VAL A 13 25.19 -44.98 -71.92
C VAL A 13 24.40 -44.90 -70.62
N ASP A 14 23.81 -43.73 -70.35
CA ASP A 14 22.84 -43.56 -69.27
C ASP A 14 21.42 -43.56 -69.88
N LEU A 15 20.53 -44.35 -69.27
CA LEU A 15 19.15 -44.55 -69.69
C LEU A 15 18.22 -43.97 -68.62
N LEU A 16 17.39 -43.01 -69.00
CA LEU A 16 16.39 -42.42 -68.12
C LEU A 16 15.00 -42.57 -68.76
N PHE A 17 14.00 -42.81 -67.93
CA PHE A 17 12.60 -42.77 -68.33
C PHE A 17 11.93 -41.59 -67.66
N LYS A 18 11.28 -40.75 -68.46
CA LYS A 18 10.44 -39.65 -68.00
C LYS A 18 9.00 -39.96 -68.38
N GLN A 19 8.14 -40.08 -67.38
CA GLN A 19 6.69 -40.17 -67.55
C GLN A 19 6.11 -38.77 -67.34
N ILE A 20 5.17 -38.37 -68.19
CA ILE A 20 4.50 -37.07 -68.16
C ILE A 20 3.01 -37.33 -68.23
N LEU A 21 2.27 -36.76 -67.29
CA LEU A 21 0.82 -36.71 -67.28
C LEU A 21 0.41 -35.25 -67.47
N THR A 22 -0.38 -34.96 -68.49
CA THR A 22 -0.92 -33.63 -68.75
C THR A 22 -2.45 -33.68 -68.68
N ILE A 23 -3.07 -32.66 -68.10
CA ILE A 23 -4.53 -32.50 -68.08
C ILE A 23 -4.87 -31.46 -69.15
N ASP A 24 -5.43 -31.91 -70.26
CA ASP A 24 -6.08 -31.03 -71.24
C ASP A 24 -7.58 -31.10 -70.94
N GLY A 25 -8.33 -29.99 -70.97
CA GLY A 25 -9.68 -29.86 -70.41
C GLY A 25 -10.76 -30.92 -70.76
N ASN A 26 -10.46 -31.89 -71.63
CA ASN A 26 -11.28 -33.05 -71.98
C ASN A 26 -10.73 -34.42 -71.50
N GLY A 27 -9.59 -34.51 -70.81
CA GLY A 27 -9.01 -35.78 -70.36
C GLY A 27 -7.55 -35.73 -69.87
N PHE A 28 -6.92 -36.90 -69.80
CA PHE A 28 -5.51 -37.07 -69.42
C PHE A 28 -4.69 -37.50 -70.62
N GLU A 29 -3.60 -36.78 -70.91
CA GLU A 29 -2.58 -37.18 -71.87
C GLU A 29 -1.38 -37.78 -71.14
N CYS A 30 -1.12 -39.07 -71.34
CA CYS A 30 0.03 -39.77 -70.80
C CYS A 30 1.13 -39.89 -71.88
N SER A 31 2.35 -39.46 -71.59
CA SER A 31 3.50 -39.71 -72.46
C SER A 31 4.71 -40.24 -71.71
N LYS A 32 5.45 -41.17 -72.34
CA LYS A 32 6.70 -41.71 -71.81
C LYS A 32 7.82 -41.39 -72.77
N GLN A 33 8.90 -40.84 -72.23
CA GLN A 33 10.08 -40.48 -72.98
C GLN A 33 11.25 -41.31 -72.46
N LYS A 34 11.90 -42.04 -73.37
CA LYS A 34 13.18 -42.69 -73.12
C LYS A 34 14.27 -41.72 -73.53
N ILE A 35 15.03 -41.26 -72.54
CA ILE A 35 16.14 -40.35 -72.73
C ILE A 35 17.43 -41.19 -72.68
N MET A 36 18.18 -41.17 -73.78
CA MET A 36 19.48 -41.80 -73.87
C MET A 36 20.56 -40.72 -73.85
N ILE A 37 21.48 -40.83 -72.90
CA ILE A 37 22.63 -39.95 -72.79
C ILE A 37 23.86 -40.79 -73.08
N ASP A 38 24.42 -40.61 -74.26
CA ASP A 38 25.68 -41.21 -74.66
C ASP A 38 26.81 -40.23 -74.35
N ALA A 39 27.69 -40.61 -73.44
CA ALA A 39 28.92 -39.88 -73.15
C ALA A 39 30.13 -40.65 -73.69
N TYR A 40 31.02 -39.94 -74.36
CA TYR A 40 32.23 -40.48 -74.97
C TYR A 40 33.45 -39.80 -74.38
N VAL A 41 34.46 -40.62 -74.08
CA VAL A 41 35.81 -40.13 -73.75
C VAL A 41 36.78 -40.74 -74.75
N ASN A 42 37.53 -39.88 -75.44
CA ASN A 42 38.56 -40.33 -76.37
C ASN A 42 39.89 -40.63 -75.64
N LEU A 43 40.86 -41.22 -76.35
CA LEU A 43 42.21 -41.52 -75.82
C LEU A 43 43.00 -40.28 -75.37
N PHE A 44 42.63 -39.09 -75.85
CA PHE A 44 43.27 -37.82 -75.50
C PHE A 44 42.57 -37.12 -74.31
N GLY A 45 41.61 -37.78 -73.67
CA GLY A 45 40.88 -37.25 -72.51
C GLY A 45 39.75 -36.26 -72.83
N SER A 46 39.51 -35.92 -74.11
CA SER A 46 38.40 -35.05 -74.51
C SER A 46 37.06 -35.77 -74.28
N ARG A 47 36.09 -35.04 -73.73
CA ARG A 47 34.75 -35.53 -73.42
C ARG A 47 33.73 -34.94 -74.37
N SER A 48 32.84 -35.77 -74.92
CA SER A 48 31.64 -35.32 -75.63
C SER A 48 30.42 -36.07 -75.12
N SER A 49 29.25 -35.47 -75.21
CA SER A 49 27.99 -36.14 -74.87
C SER A 49 26.90 -35.80 -75.87
N SER A 50 26.11 -36.79 -76.24
CA SER A 50 24.89 -36.63 -77.04
C SER A 50 23.70 -37.12 -76.25
N LYS A 51 22.63 -36.32 -76.24
CA LYS A 51 21.34 -36.67 -75.64
C LYS A 51 20.33 -36.90 -76.77
N SER A 52 19.70 -38.06 -76.79
CA SER A 52 18.54 -38.33 -77.64
C SER A 52 17.30 -38.59 -76.79
N ILE A 53 16.14 -38.16 -77.29
CA ILE A 53 14.85 -38.35 -76.64
C ILE A 53 13.97 -39.13 -77.61
N HIS A 54 13.53 -40.31 -77.19
CA HIS A 54 12.63 -41.16 -77.96
C HIS A 54 11.28 -41.23 -77.24
N LYS A 55 10.19 -40.90 -77.94
CA LYS A 55 8.84 -41.16 -77.44
C LYS A 55 8.62 -42.68 -77.44
N VAL A 56 8.14 -43.21 -76.33
CA VAL A 56 7.81 -44.62 -76.15
C VAL A 56 6.31 -44.73 -75.95
N GLU A 57 5.71 -45.69 -76.63
CA GLU A 57 4.29 -45.99 -76.47
C GLU A 57 4.01 -46.45 -75.02
N ILE A 58 2.98 -45.86 -74.40
CA ILE A 58 2.51 -46.21 -73.07
C ILE A 58 1.39 -47.24 -73.20
N GLY A 59 1.45 -48.32 -72.41
CA GLY A 59 0.32 -49.24 -72.29
C GLY A 59 -0.84 -48.60 -71.54
N LYS A 60 -2.08 -48.92 -71.93
CA LYS A 60 -3.31 -48.41 -71.29
C LYS A 60 -3.28 -48.50 -69.76
N LYS A 61 -2.88 -49.66 -69.22
CA LYS A 61 -2.76 -49.90 -67.77
C LYS A 61 -1.71 -49.01 -67.09
N GLU A 62 -0.62 -48.67 -67.77
CA GLU A 62 0.42 -47.78 -67.23
C GLU A 62 -0.11 -46.33 -67.15
N CYS A 63 -0.89 -45.88 -68.15
CA CYS A 63 -1.56 -44.58 -68.11
C CYS A 63 -2.64 -44.50 -67.01
N GLU A 64 -3.48 -45.54 -66.87
CA GLU A 64 -4.49 -45.62 -65.81
C GLU A 64 -3.87 -45.56 -64.40
N ASN A 65 -2.73 -46.22 -64.20
CA ASN A 65 -1.98 -46.16 -62.95
C ASN A 65 -1.45 -44.74 -62.67
N MET A 66 -0.93 -44.05 -63.69
CA MET A 66 -0.46 -42.66 -63.54
C MET A 66 -1.59 -41.71 -63.14
N VAL A 67 -2.75 -41.83 -63.78
CA VAL A 67 -3.94 -41.02 -63.44
C VAL A 67 -4.42 -41.32 -62.03
N SER A 68 -4.48 -42.60 -61.65
CA SER A 68 -4.93 -43.01 -60.31
C SER A 68 -3.97 -42.52 -59.22
N LEU A 69 -2.67 -42.54 -59.49
CA LEU A 69 -1.66 -42.02 -58.58
C LEU A 69 -1.76 -40.51 -58.41
N ASP A 70 -1.98 -39.76 -59.50
CA ASP A 70 -2.12 -38.31 -59.45
C ASP A 70 -3.35 -37.88 -58.64
N LYS A 71 -4.49 -38.57 -58.85
CA LYS A 71 -5.69 -38.38 -58.02
C LYS A 71 -5.43 -38.65 -56.54
N LEU A 72 -4.78 -39.77 -56.22
CA LEU A 72 -4.44 -40.11 -54.84
C LEU A 72 -3.51 -39.06 -54.20
N ILE A 73 -2.53 -38.56 -54.95
CA ILE A 73 -1.64 -37.49 -54.49
C ILE A 73 -2.46 -36.22 -54.22
N GLN A 74 -3.36 -35.85 -55.12
CA GLN A 74 -4.19 -34.66 -54.96
C GLN A 74 -5.13 -34.77 -53.75
N ASP A 75 -5.74 -35.93 -53.54
CA ASP A 75 -6.57 -36.21 -52.36
C ASP A 75 -5.75 -36.06 -51.07
N LYS A 76 -4.52 -36.58 -51.05
CA LYS A 76 -3.61 -36.46 -49.91
C LYS A 76 -3.14 -35.02 -49.68
N ILE A 77 -2.90 -34.24 -50.73
CA ILE A 77 -2.58 -32.82 -50.61
C ILE A 77 -3.75 -32.06 -49.98
N ASN A 78 -4.98 -32.34 -50.41
CA ASN A 78 -6.18 -31.72 -49.85
C ASN A 78 -6.34 -32.06 -48.36
N GLU A 79 -6.17 -33.34 -47.99
CA GLU A 79 -6.20 -33.80 -46.60
C GLU A 79 -5.12 -33.10 -45.74
N ILE A 80 -3.89 -32.96 -46.25
CA ILE A 80 -2.81 -32.24 -45.58
C ILE A 80 -3.16 -30.76 -45.38
N ASN A 81 -3.76 -30.12 -46.38
CA ASN A 81 -4.17 -28.72 -46.29
C ASN A 81 -5.28 -28.53 -45.25
N ASP A 82 -6.25 -29.43 -45.18
CA ASP A 82 -7.31 -29.41 -44.18
C ASP A 82 -6.75 -29.57 -42.76
N LEU A 83 -5.84 -30.53 -42.56
CA LEU A 83 -5.14 -30.74 -41.29
C LEU A 83 -4.29 -29.52 -40.90
N LYS A 84 -3.61 -28.89 -41.86
CA LYS A 84 -2.84 -27.67 -41.63
C LYS A 84 -3.75 -26.52 -41.17
N ASN A 85 -4.91 -26.36 -41.79
CA ASN A 85 -5.89 -25.34 -41.39
C ASN A 85 -6.46 -25.61 -39.99
N GLN A 86 -6.73 -26.86 -39.65
CA GLN A 86 -7.15 -27.24 -38.30
C GLN A 86 -6.06 -26.94 -37.25
N ASN A 87 -4.80 -27.26 -37.56
CA ASN A 87 -3.67 -26.97 -36.66
C ASN A 87 -3.48 -25.47 -36.41
N ILE A 88 -3.64 -24.63 -37.44
CA ILE A 88 -3.58 -23.17 -37.27
C ILE A 88 -4.65 -22.70 -36.28
N LYS A 89 -5.90 -23.17 -36.43
CA LYS A 89 -6.98 -22.82 -35.50
C LYS A 89 -6.69 -23.26 -34.06
N LEU A 90 -6.11 -24.45 -33.88
CA LEU A 90 -5.73 -24.95 -32.54
C LEU A 90 -4.62 -24.09 -31.91
N ILE A 91 -3.64 -23.65 -32.71
CA ILE A 91 -2.58 -22.75 -32.26
C ILE A 91 -3.16 -21.41 -31.82
N ASP A 92 -4.05 -20.82 -32.62
CA ASP A 92 -4.72 -19.55 -32.29
C ASP A 92 -5.54 -19.68 -30.99
N GLN A 93 -6.27 -20.79 -30.82
CA GLN A 93 -7.00 -21.08 -29.59
C GLN A 93 -6.08 -21.21 -28.38
N ALA A 94 -4.94 -21.88 -28.51
CA ALA A 94 -3.95 -22.01 -27.44
C ALA A 94 -3.34 -20.66 -27.05
N HIS A 95 -3.06 -19.78 -28.03
CA HIS A 95 -2.60 -18.42 -27.75
C HIS A 95 -3.66 -17.59 -27.00
N LEU A 96 -4.93 -17.69 -27.39
CA LEU A 96 -6.02 -17.00 -26.69
C LEU A 96 -6.16 -17.49 -25.24
N GLN A 97 -6.09 -18.80 -25.02
CA GLN A 97 -6.13 -19.39 -23.68
C GLN A 97 -4.96 -18.94 -22.81
N LYS A 98 -3.76 -18.85 -23.39
CA LYS A 98 -2.58 -18.34 -22.69
C LYS A 98 -2.78 -16.89 -22.24
N ASN A 99 -3.24 -16.02 -23.14
CA ASN A 99 -3.49 -14.62 -22.82
C ASN A 99 -4.54 -14.47 -21.71
N LEU A 100 -5.61 -15.26 -21.74
CA LEU A 100 -6.63 -15.28 -20.68
C LEU A 100 -6.06 -15.75 -19.35
N ALA A 101 -5.21 -16.78 -19.34
CA ALA A 101 -4.56 -17.28 -18.14
C ALA A 101 -3.59 -16.24 -17.53
N ASP A 102 -2.87 -15.49 -18.37
CA ASP A 102 -1.97 -14.43 -17.91
C ASP A 102 -2.76 -13.25 -17.32
N GLN A 103 -3.90 -12.87 -17.92
CA GLN A 103 -4.81 -11.86 -17.34
C GLN A 103 -5.37 -12.30 -15.99
N LEU A 104 -5.84 -13.55 -15.88
CA LEU A 104 -6.36 -14.09 -14.62
C LEU A 104 -5.32 -14.05 -13.49
N LYS A 105 -4.04 -14.31 -13.81
CA LYS A 105 -2.96 -14.20 -12.81
C LYS A 105 -2.73 -12.76 -12.35
N GLU A 106 -2.79 -11.81 -13.28
CA GLU A 106 -2.66 -10.40 -12.94
C GLU A 106 -3.80 -9.92 -12.04
N ASP A 107 -5.04 -10.31 -12.36
CA ASP A 107 -6.22 -9.99 -11.57
C ASP A 107 -6.18 -10.66 -10.19
N GLN A 108 -5.71 -11.91 -10.11
CA GLN A 108 -5.50 -12.60 -8.84
C GLN A 108 -4.49 -11.83 -7.96
N HIS A 109 -3.38 -11.37 -8.52
CA HIS A 109 -2.38 -10.60 -7.77
C HIS A 109 -2.96 -9.27 -7.26
N LYS A 110 -3.76 -8.55 -8.08
CA LYS A 110 -4.45 -7.33 -7.65
C LYS A 110 -5.41 -7.61 -6.49
N PHE A 111 -6.19 -8.68 -6.58
CA PHE A 111 -7.11 -9.07 -5.52
C PHE A 111 -6.39 -9.44 -4.21
N GLU A 112 -5.28 -10.17 -4.29
CA GLU A 112 -4.44 -10.49 -3.13
C GLU A 112 -3.87 -9.22 -2.47
N GLN A 113 -3.48 -8.22 -3.28
CA GLN A 113 -3.02 -6.94 -2.79
C GLN A 113 -4.14 -6.14 -2.09
N GLU A 114 -5.36 -6.16 -2.61
CA GLU A 114 -6.53 -5.54 -1.96
C GLU A 114 -6.85 -6.20 -0.62
N ILE A 115 -6.82 -7.53 -0.55
CA ILE A 115 -6.99 -8.27 0.72
C ILE A 115 -5.91 -7.86 1.73
N HIS A 116 -4.66 -7.73 1.29
CA HIS A 116 -3.57 -7.30 2.17
C HIS A 116 -3.82 -5.89 2.73
N ASN A 117 -4.24 -4.95 1.87
CA ASN A 117 -4.58 -3.58 2.29
C ASN A 117 -5.73 -3.57 3.29
N LEU A 118 -6.78 -4.38 3.08
CA LEU A 118 -7.89 -4.49 4.02
C LEU A 118 -7.46 -5.02 5.39
N ARG A 119 -6.58 -6.03 5.45
CA ARG A 119 -6.02 -6.53 6.72
C ARG A 119 -5.20 -5.47 7.46
N CYS A 120 -4.46 -4.64 6.73
CA CYS A 120 -3.72 -3.54 7.33
C CYS A 120 -4.65 -2.48 7.93
N LEU A 121 -5.77 -2.17 7.26
CA LEU A 121 -6.80 -1.26 7.78
C LEU A 121 -7.52 -1.83 9.01
N GLU A 122 -7.85 -3.12 8.99
CA GLU A 122 -8.46 -3.80 10.14
C GLU A 122 -7.56 -3.69 11.39
N LYS A 123 -6.27 -3.98 11.23
CA LYS A 123 -5.30 -3.80 12.32
C LYS A 123 -5.20 -2.35 12.80
N HIS A 124 -5.25 -1.38 11.89
CA HIS A 124 -5.21 0.02 12.27
C HIS A 124 -6.45 0.43 13.08
N ASN A 125 -7.62 -0.11 12.76
CA ASN A 125 -8.84 0.11 13.55
C ASN A 125 -8.71 -0.51 14.95
N ASP A 126 -8.15 -1.71 15.08
CA ASP A 126 -7.89 -2.32 16.40
C ASP A 126 -6.96 -1.44 17.25
N ASP A 127 -5.92 -0.86 16.63
CA ASP A 127 -5.00 0.07 17.31
C ASP A 127 -5.71 1.36 17.75
N LEU A 128 -6.65 1.87 16.94
CA LEU A 128 -7.48 3.03 17.30
C LEU A 128 -8.43 2.72 18.46
N ASP A 129 -9.08 1.55 18.45
CA ASP A 129 -9.96 1.13 19.53
C ASP A 129 -9.22 1.02 20.87
N GLN A 130 -7.99 0.52 20.86
CA GLN A 130 -7.13 0.49 22.05
C GLN A 130 -6.76 1.90 22.54
N GLN A 131 -6.51 2.83 21.62
CA GLN A 131 -6.24 4.24 21.97
C GLN A 131 -7.47 4.92 22.55
N PHE A 132 -8.65 4.71 21.97
CA PHE A 132 -9.92 5.23 22.49
C PHE A 132 -10.21 4.70 23.90
N PHE A 133 -10.03 3.40 24.12
CA PHE A 133 -10.18 2.80 25.44
C PHE A 133 -9.24 3.44 26.48
N SER A 134 -7.98 3.67 26.10
CA SER A 134 -6.99 4.31 26.97
C SER A 134 -7.35 5.77 27.29
N LEU A 135 -7.85 6.51 26.31
CA LEU A 135 -8.29 7.89 26.48
C LEU A 135 -9.54 7.98 27.36
N GLU A 136 -10.52 7.09 27.16
CA GLU A 136 -11.73 7.02 27.98
C GLU A 136 -11.38 6.81 29.46
N LYS A 137 -10.44 5.90 29.73
CA LYS A 137 -9.94 5.66 31.09
C LYS A 137 -9.31 6.93 31.69
N GLN A 138 -8.48 7.64 30.93
CA GLN A 138 -7.89 8.91 31.40
C GLN A 138 -8.97 9.96 31.69
N CYS A 139 -9.99 10.08 30.84
CA CYS A 139 -11.10 11.00 31.07
C CYS A 139 -11.86 10.67 32.37
N GLN A 140 -12.07 9.38 32.67
CA GLN A 140 -12.69 8.95 33.94
C GLN A 140 -11.81 9.32 35.15
N GLU A 141 -10.49 9.14 35.06
CA GLU A 141 -9.54 9.54 36.10
C GLU A 141 -9.57 11.06 36.34
N TYR A 142 -9.56 11.86 35.28
CA TYR A 142 -9.67 13.33 35.39
C TYR A 142 -11.00 13.78 35.95
N LYS A 143 -12.10 13.11 35.59
CA LYS A 143 -13.42 13.40 36.17
C LYS A 143 -13.43 13.16 37.68
N PHE A 144 -12.88 12.03 38.13
CA PHE A 144 -12.75 11.74 39.55
C PHE A 144 -11.90 12.78 40.30
N LEU A 145 -10.76 13.18 39.72
CA LEU A 145 -9.92 14.26 40.27
C LEU A 145 -10.67 15.59 40.36
N ALA A 146 -11.41 15.96 39.31
CA ALA A 146 -12.22 17.19 39.29
C ALA A 146 -13.28 17.18 40.40
N ASP A 147 -13.97 16.05 40.60
CA ASP A 147 -14.94 15.89 41.69
C ASP A 147 -14.28 16.03 43.07
N GLN A 148 -13.05 15.52 43.26
CA GLN A 148 -12.31 15.71 44.50
C GLN A 148 -11.94 17.17 44.74
N TYR A 149 -11.43 17.88 43.73
CA TYR A 149 -11.11 19.30 43.84
C TYR A 149 -12.35 20.14 44.12
N PHE A 150 -13.48 19.84 43.49
CA PHE A 150 -14.74 20.52 43.73
C PHE A 150 -15.18 20.39 45.21
N ASN A 151 -15.06 19.20 45.78
CA ASN A 151 -15.36 18.98 47.20
C ASN A 151 -14.42 19.76 48.12
N GLN A 152 -13.13 19.81 47.80
CA GLN A 152 -12.16 20.61 48.59
C GLN A 152 -12.46 22.11 48.54
N ILE A 153 -12.84 22.64 47.38
CA ILE A 153 -13.25 24.03 47.22
C ILE A 153 -14.49 24.33 48.08
N ASN A 154 -15.51 23.47 48.04
CA ASN A 154 -16.71 23.63 48.88
C ASN A 154 -16.38 23.61 50.38
N GLU A 155 -15.48 22.74 50.83
CA GLU A 155 -15.03 22.76 52.23
C GLU A 155 -14.31 24.06 52.59
N PHE A 156 -13.48 24.58 51.69
CA PHE A 156 -12.77 25.83 51.87
C PHE A 156 -13.73 27.02 51.96
N GLU A 157 -14.74 27.07 51.08
CA GLU A 157 -15.80 28.08 51.14
C GLU A 157 -16.52 28.05 52.48
N ILE A 158 -16.94 26.87 52.96
CA ILE A 158 -17.60 26.71 54.27
C ILE A 158 -16.71 27.22 55.42
N ARG A 159 -15.40 26.89 55.40
CA ARG A 159 -14.46 27.37 56.43
C ARG A 159 -14.30 28.89 56.36
N THR A 160 -14.25 29.46 55.16
CA THR A 160 -14.12 30.89 54.94
C THR A 160 -15.35 31.64 55.46
N SER A 161 -16.56 31.16 55.18
CA SER A 161 -17.80 31.75 55.73
C SER A 161 -17.80 31.77 57.26
N LYS A 162 -17.39 30.67 57.92
CA LYS A 162 -17.30 30.62 59.38
C LYS A 162 -16.30 31.63 59.96
N LEU A 163 -15.19 31.86 59.27
CA LEU A 163 -14.19 32.86 59.68
C LEU A 163 -14.74 34.28 59.56
N ILE A 164 -15.50 34.57 58.50
CA ILE A 164 -16.18 35.86 58.32
C ILE A 164 -17.17 36.10 59.48
N ASP A 165 -18.02 35.12 59.79
CA ASP A 165 -18.98 35.24 60.91
C ASP A 165 -18.28 35.52 62.26
N LEU A 166 -17.16 34.85 62.52
CA LEU A 166 -16.34 35.07 63.72
C LEU A 166 -15.72 36.48 63.74
N SER A 167 -15.23 36.95 62.58
CA SER A 167 -14.68 38.29 62.43
C SER A 167 -15.74 39.35 62.74
N ASP A 168 -16.94 39.22 62.17
CA ASP A 168 -18.05 40.16 62.40
C ASP A 168 -18.47 40.18 63.88
N SER A 169 -18.53 39.00 64.51
CA SER A 169 -18.79 38.90 65.96
C SER A 169 -17.71 39.62 66.78
N ASN A 170 -16.43 39.47 66.43
CA ASN A 170 -15.33 40.13 67.12
C ASN A 170 -15.36 41.65 66.93
N ILE A 171 -15.65 42.13 65.72
CA ILE A 171 -15.82 43.55 65.43
C ILE A 171 -16.94 44.14 66.30
N LYS A 172 -18.08 43.44 66.40
CA LYS A 172 -19.20 43.86 67.26
C LYS A 172 -18.79 43.98 68.73
N ILE A 173 -18.11 42.97 69.28
CA ILE A 173 -17.59 43.00 70.66
C ILE A 173 -16.64 44.19 70.86
N THR A 174 -15.75 44.44 69.89
CA THR A 174 -14.79 45.55 69.94
C THR A 174 -15.50 46.89 69.98
N ASN A 175 -16.51 47.08 69.12
CA ASN A 175 -17.32 48.30 69.09
C ASN A 175 -18.08 48.50 70.41
N ASP A 176 -18.68 47.45 70.97
CA ASP A 176 -19.37 47.51 72.27
C ASP A 176 -18.41 47.90 73.41
N LEU A 177 -17.17 47.39 73.40
CA LEU A 177 -16.14 47.75 74.37
C LEU A 177 -15.69 49.20 74.21
N LEU A 178 -15.47 49.68 72.98
CA LEU A 178 -15.13 51.08 72.69
C LEU A 178 -16.21 52.04 73.20
N ILE A 179 -17.49 51.71 72.99
CA ILE A 179 -18.62 52.49 73.52
C ILE A 179 -18.58 52.52 75.05
N LYS A 180 -18.34 51.38 75.71
CA LYS A 180 -18.21 51.33 77.18
C LYS A 180 -17.05 52.18 77.70
N ILE A 181 -15.89 52.14 77.03
CA ILE A 181 -14.72 52.95 77.38
C ILE A 181 -15.05 54.44 77.25
N SER A 182 -15.63 54.87 76.12
CA SER A 182 -16.01 56.27 75.91
C SER A 182 -16.99 56.77 76.97
N ASN A 183 -17.96 55.94 77.37
CA ASN A 183 -18.89 56.26 78.46
C ASN A 183 -18.23 56.33 79.85
N LEU A 184 -17.12 55.61 80.06
CA LEU A 184 -16.34 55.66 81.30
C LEU A 184 -15.43 56.88 81.33
N GLU A 185 -14.80 57.24 80.20
CA GLU A 185 -14.00 58.47 80.06
C GLU A 185 -14.84 59.74 80.31
N GLN A 186 -16.11 59.74 79.92
CA GLN A 186 -17.06 60.82 80.26
C GLN A 186 -17.44 60.87 81.74
N LYS A 187 -17.25 59.77 82.50
CA LYS A 187 -17.50 59.71 83.95
C LYS A 187 -16.25 59.98 84.79
N SER A 188 -15.05 59.89 84.22
CA SER A 188 -13.77 60.02 84.94
C SER A 188 -13.17 61.43 84.83
N HIS A 189 -13.94 62.47 85.16
CA HIS A 189 -13.37 63.76 85.56
C HIS A 189 -12.96 63.81 87.04
N SER A 190 -12.82 62.65 87.69
CA SER A 190 -12.04 62.47 88.91
C SER A 190 -11.42 61.08 88.94
N ASP A 191 -10.13 61.02 89.28
CA ASP A 191 -9.35 59.86 89.76
C ASP A 191 -8.48 59.09 88.74
N GLU A 192 -7.17 59.35 88.84
CA GLU A 192 -6.05 58.79 88.06
C GLU A 192 -5.81 57.27 88.22
N PHE A 193 -6.56 56.56 89.07
CA PHE A 193 -6.28 55.14 89.39
C PHE A 193 -6.94 54.13 88.43
N ILE A 194 -7.95 54.55 87.64
CA ILE A 194 -8.70 53.66 86.72
C ILE A 194 -7.92 53.40 85.41
N ILE A 195 -6.98 54.28 85.06
CA ILE A 195 -6.30 54.29 83.76
C ILE A 195 -5.28 53.13 83.61
N SER A 196 -4.71 52.61 84.70
CA SER A 196 -3.66 51.57 84.63
C SER A 196 -4.21 50.17 84.32
N ASN A 197 -5.33 49.77 84.94
CA ASN A 197 -5.95 48.47 84.69
C ASN A 197 -6.60 48.38 83.30
N GLN A 198 -7.16 49.49 82.80
CA GLN A 198 -7.74 49.55 81.45
C GLN A 198 -6.66 49.44 80.36
N LYS A 199 -5.46 50.00 80.59
CA LYS A 199 -4.34 49.88 79.64
C LYS A 199 -3.87 48.43 79.47
N ILE A 200 -3.93 47.63 80.54
CA ILE A 200 -3.57 46.20 80.53
C ILE A 200 -4.61 45.39 79.74
N GLU A 201 -5.90 45.68 79.91
CA GLU A 201 -6.96 45.00 79.13
C GLU A 201 -6.89 45.36 77.63
N ILE A 202 -6.57 46.61 77.29
CA ILE A 202 -6.38 47.04 75.90
C ILE A 202 -5.15 46.37 75.28
N GLU A 203 -4.02 46.28 75.99
CA GLU A 203 -2.83 45.55 75.51
C GLU A 203 -3.10 44.06 75.35
N SER A 204 -3.86 43.45 76.27
CA SER A 204 -4.28 42.04 76.17
C SER A 204 -5.18 41.81 74.95
N PHE A 205 -6.10 42.74 74.68
CA PHE A 205 -7.00 42.67 73.55
C PHE A 205 -6.27 42.87 72.21
N ASN A 206 -5.37 43.85 72.12
CA ASN A 206 -4.54 44.08 70.94
C ASN A 206 -3.60 42.90 70.66
N ARG A 207 -3.06 42.24 71.68
CA ARG A 207 -2.31 40.98 71.50
C ARG A 207 -3.18 39.86 70.95
N ARG A 208 -4.44 39.76 71.40
CA ARG A 208 -5.39 38.75 70.88
C ARG A 208 -5.75 39.00 69.41
N ILE A 209 -5.94 40.25 69.00
CA ILE A 209 -6.18 40.59 67.58
C ILE A 209 -4.95 40.26 66.73
N SER A 210 -3.76 40.66 67.16
CA SER A 210 -2.53 40.39 66.41
C SER A 210 -2.22 38.89 66.27
N LEU A 211 -2.59 38.07 67.27
CA LEU A 211 -2.48 36.60 67.23
C LEU A 211 -3.52 35.94 66.30
N LEU A 212 -4.66 36.60 66.06
CA LEU A 212 -5.69 36.14 65.11
C LEU A 212 -5.29 36.50 63.67
N GLU A 213 -4.74 37.70 63.46
CA GLU A 213 -4.19 38.12 62.16
C GLU A 213 -3.04 37.21 61.72
N SER A 214 -2.10 36.90 62.62
CA SER A 214 -0.98 35.99 62.31
C SER A 214 -1.45 34.56 61.96
N LYS A 215 -2.47 34.05 62.65
CA LYS A 215 -3.06 32.75 62.34
C LYS A 215 -3.82 32.75 61.01
N SER A 216 -4.42 33.86 60.62
CA SER A 216 -5.09 33.98 59.33
C SER A 216 -4.08 33.99 58.17
N GLN A 217 -2.94 34.65 58.37
CA GLN A 217 -1.83 34.72 57.42
C GLN A 217 -1.16 33.34 57.22
N ASP A 218 -0.89 32.62 58.32
CA ASP A 218 -0.33 31.27 58.28
C ASP A 218 -1.26 30.26 57.57
N VAL A 219 -2.58 30.43 57.70
CA VAL A 219 -3.56 29.57 57.01
C VAL A 219 -3.64 29.91 55.51
N PHE A 220 -3.44 31.17 55.12
CA PHE A 220 -3.41 31.55 53.71
C PHE A 220 -2.12 31.11 53.00
N GLU A 221 -0.95 31.29 53.61
CA GLU A 221 0.35 30.94 53.01
C GLU A 221 0.61 29.43 52.95
N ASN A 222 0.19 28.66 53.97
CA ASN A 222 0.37 27.20 53.97
C ASN A 222 -0.58 26.48 52.99
N ASN A 223 -1.77 27.00 52.72
CA ASN A 223 -2.71 26.38 51.77
C ASN A 223 -2.39 26.72 50.29
N LEU A 224 -1.78 27.88 50.02
CA LEU A 224 -1.30 28.25 48.68
C LEU A 224 -0.04 27.48 48.26
N THR A 225 0.85 27.15 49.21
CA THR A 225 2.07 26.38 48.95
C THR A 225 1.79 24.88 48.73
N ASP A 226 0.79 24.31 49.40
CA ASP A 226 0.39 22.91 49.21
C ASP A 226 -0.31 22.68 47.84
N CYS A 227 -0.93 23.72 47.27
CA CYS A 227 -1.46 23.68 45.91
C CYS A 227 -0.38 23.82 44.80
N SER A 228 0.79 24.39 45.12
CA SER A 228 1.86 24.67 44.15
C SER A 228 2.85 23.51 44.00
N LEU A 229 3.07 22.72 45.06
CA LEU A 229 4.12 21.68 45.09
C LEU A 229 3.71 20.31 44.53
N ARG A 230 2.45 20.10 44.13
CA ARG A 230 2.04 18.89 43.39
C ARG A 230 2.10 19.02 41.87
N ASN A 231 2.59 20.13 41.34
CA ASN A 231 2.89 20.29 39.91
C ASN A 231 4.28 19.71 39.57
N GLY A 232 4.46 18.43 39.85
CA GLY A 232 5.55 17.61 39.32
C GLY A 232 5.13 16.91 38.02
N LEU A 233 4.71 17.66 37.00
CA LEU A 233 4.61 17.13 35.64
C LEU A 233 5.55 17.92 34.73
N ILE A 234 6.78 17.43 34.65
CA ILE A 234 7.69 17.71 33.55
C ILE A 234 7.00 17.20 32.29
N ILE A 235 6.40 18.11 31.52
CA ILE A 235 6.08 17.86 30.12
C ILE A 235 7.45 17.79 29.43
N ASN A 236 7.98 16.57 29.31
CA ASN A 236 9.07 16.27 28.41
C ASN A 236 8.52 16.39 26.97
N SER A 237 8.49 17.61 26.44
CA SER A 237 8.15 17.91 25.04
C SER A 237 9.30 17.60 24.07
N THR A 238 10.10 16.57 24.37
CA THR A 238 11.26 16.17 23.56
C THR A 238 11.32 14.67 23.36
N LYS A 239 10.26 14.08 22.81
CA LYS A 239 10.40 12.94 21.91
C LYS A 239 9.49 13.17 20.71
N SER A 240 10.03 13.84 19.69
CA SER A 240 9.65 13.46 18.33
C SER A 240 10.02 11.98 18.21
N THR A 241 9.04 11.10 18.34
CA THR A 241 9.07 9.84 17.61
C THR A 241 9.12 10.25 16.15
N LYS A 242 10.35 10.39 15.64
CA LYS A 242 10.64 10.07 14.26
C LYS A 242 10.14 8.65 14.08
N CYS A 243 8.89 8.53 13.63
CA CYS A 243 8.46 7.36 12.89
C CYS A 243 9.38 7.35 11.69
N GLY A 244 10.46 6.58 11.79
CA GLY A 244 11.30 6.25 10.66
C GLY A 244 10.40 5.56 9.66
N VAL A 245 9.95 6.30 8.66
CA VAL A 245 9.43 5.75 7.41
C VAL A 245 10.62 5.09 6.73
N LEU A 246 10.92 3.87 7.18
CA LEU A 246 11.74 2.93 6.46
C LEU A 246 10.83 2.21 5.45
N GLY A 247 10.93 2.63 4.20
CA GLY A 247 10.86 1.73 3.05
C GLY A 247 9.46 1.29 2.60
N CYS A 248 8.70 2.21 2.03
CA CYS A 248 7.83 1.88 0.89
C CYS A 248 8.40 2.60 -0.34
N ASN A 249 9.49 2.07 -0.88
CA ASN A 249 9.89 2.39 -2.24
C ASN A 249 8.83 1.85 -3.19
N GLY A 250 8.22 2.74 -3.97
CA GLY A 250 7.58 2.35 -5.22
C GLY A 250 6.16 2.84 -5.44
N LEU A 251 5.92 4.15 -5.40
CA LEU A 251 4.82 4.74 -6.18
C LEU A 251 5.23 6.09 -6.76
N GLY A 252 5.36 6.10 -8.10
CA GLY A 252 4.91 7.19 -8.97
C GLY A 252 5.63 8.53 -8.89
N ASN A 253 6.65 8.69 -9.73
CA ASN A 253 7.01 9.97 -10.32
C ASN A 253 5.76 10.59 -10.99
N ILE A 254 5.14 11.58 -10.35
CA ILE A 254 4.24 12.51 -11.04
C ILE A 254 5.09 13.75 -11.34
N ASN A 255 5.51 13.86 -12.59
CA ASN A 255 6.09 15.07 -13.18
C ASN A 255 5.10 16.24 -13.04
N PRO A 256 5.46 17.37 -12.39
CA PRO A 256 4.80 18.62 -12.65
C PRO A 256 5.55 19.32 -13.80
N THR A 257 4.98 19.22 -14.99
CA THR A 257 5.38 20.01 -16.15
C THR A 257 5.27 21.50 -15.78
N LEU A 258 6.40 22.20 -15.75
CA LEU A 258 6.47 23.65 -15.68
C LEU A 258 5.76 24.25 -16.91
N HIS A 259 4.61 24.89 -16.70
CA HIS A 259 4.15 25.94 -17.60
C HIS A 259 4.80 27.27 -17.15
N ARG A 260 5.89 27.63 -17.82
CA ARG A 260 6.36 29.02 -17.90
C ARG A 260 5.35 29.82 -18.72
N HIS A 261 4.66 30.75 -18.10
CA HIS A 261 4.12 31.91 -18.80
C HIS A 261 5.22 32.95 -18.96
N ASN A 262 5.60 33.18 -20.22
CA ASN A 262 6.23 34.40 -20.71
C ASN A 262 5.49 34.76 -21.99
N ARG A 263 4.55 35.72 -21.89
CA ARG A 263 4.25 36.80 -22.83
C ARG A 263 3.04 37.58 -22.32
#